data_AF-A0A1Y2T2U5-F1
#
_entry.id   AF-A0A1Y2T2U5-F1
#
_cell.length_a   1.000
_cell.length_b   1.000
_cell.length_c   1.000
_cell.angle_alpha   90.00
_cell.angle_beta   90.00
_cell.angle_gamma   90.00
#
_symmetry.space_group_name_H-M   'P 1'
#
loop_
_entity.id
_entity.type
_entity.pdbx_description
1 polymer ?
#
loop_
_entity_poly.entity_id
_entity_poly.type
_entity_poly.pdbx_seq_one_letter_code
_entity_poly.pdbx_strand_id
1 'polypeptide(L)'
;MLEKDFRYEGPKPRSRETAICMLADGCEASVRAMRQRGELSPEQIEQQVRKIINDRLQQGQLDNCDLTLKDLDTIARVFVKVLSGVHHARIDYPAQQKPVSGAGQAQEGAGQEEAPEGEDGAEEAETNGDLGEQRAGDGGADRGA
;
A
#
# COMPACT_ATOMS: atom_id res chain seq x y z
N MET A 1 40.73 14.15 6.26
CA MET A 1 39.83 13.67 5.19
C MET A 1 38.94 14.82 4.78
N LEU A 2 38.65 14.94 3.49
CA LEU A 2 37.81 16.00 2.93
C LEU A 2 36.44 15.40 2.57
N GLU A 3 35.39 16.23 2.51
CA GLU A 3 34.02 15.80 2.19
C GLU A 3 33.93 14.96 0.91
N LYS A 4 34.78 15.27 -0.08
CA LYS A 4 34.89 14.53 -1.35
C LYS A 4 35.20 13.04 -1.17
N ASP A 5 35.86 12.66 -0.08
CA ASP A 5 36.28 11.27 0.19
C ASP A 5 35.09 10.39 0.64
N PHE A 6 33.95 11.01 0.98
CA PHE A 6 32.72 10.34 1.44
C PHE A 6 31.53 10.56 0.49
N ARG A 7 31.77 11.07 -0.71
CA ARG A 7 30.73 11.22 -1.74
C ARG A 7 30.74 10.00 -2.65
N TYR A 8 29.55 9.57 -3.06
CA TYR A 8 29.43 8.56 -4.11
C TYR A 8 30.07 9.08 -5.41
N GLU A 9 30.85 8.22 -6.07
CA GLU A 9 31.49 8.50 -7.35
C GLU A 9 30.50 8.57 -8.52
N GLY A 10 29.27 8.10 -8.29
CA GLY A 10 28.23 8.01 -9.29
C GLY A 10 27.88 9.36 -9.93
N PRO A 11 27.48 9.36 -11.21
CA PRO A 11 27.09 10.59 -11.87
C PRO A 11 25.85 11.19 -11.20
N LYS A 12 25.76 12.53 -11.19
CA LYS A 12 24.50 13.22 -10.89
C LYS A 12 23.37 12.66 -11.78
N PRO A 13 22.12 12.64 -11.30
CA PRO A 13 20.97 12.16 -12.08
C PRO A 13 20.86 12.91 -13.40
N ARG A 14 20.69 12.15 -14.50
CA ARG A 14 20.65 12.69 -15.87
C ARG A 14 19.26 12.65 -16.52
N SER A 15 18.30 12.03 -15.84
CA SER A 15 16.92 11.92 -16.29
C SER A 15 15.97 12.34 -15.16
N ARG A 16 14.75 12.69 -15.53
CA ARG A 16 13.71 13.10 -14.56
C ARG A 16 13.39 11.96 -13.61
N GLU A 17 13.31 10.73 -14.12
CA GLU A 17 13.01 9.52 -13.36
C GLU A 17 14.10 9.25 -12.31
N THR A 18 15.38 9.35 -12.71
CA THR A 18 16.50 9.09 -11.79
C THR A 18 16.54 10.13 -10.67
N ALA A 19 16.25 11.40 -10.99
CA ALA A 19 16.16 12.46 -10.01
C ALA A 19 14.97 12.25 -9.06
N ILE A 20 13.79 11.87 -9.57
CA ILE A 20 12.62 11.56 -8.74
C ILE A 20 12.91 10.37 -7.82
N CYS A 21 13.54 9.30 -8.30
CA CYS A 21 13.94 8.15 -7.48
C CYS A 21 14.89 8.55 -6.36
N MET A 22 15.91 9.36 -6.66
CA MET A 22 16.84 9.90 -5.65
C MET A 22 16.10 10.70 -4.57
N LEU A 23 15.18 11.57 -4.97
CA LEU A 23 14.40 12.38 -4.02
C LEU A 23 13.48 11.49 -3.18
N ALA A 24 12.82 10.51 -3.81
CA ALA A 24 11.90 9.59 -3.14
C ALA A 24 12.60 8.76 -2.07
N ASP A 25 13.76 8.16 -2.39
CA ASP A 25 14.55 7.37 -1.45
C ASP A 25 14.99 8.21 -0.25
N GLY A 26 15.54 9.41 -0.50
CA GLY A 26 15.95 10.32 0.57
C GLY A 26 14.79 10.74 1.48
N CYS A 27 13.62 11.04 0.89
CA CYS A 27 12.42 11.40 1.65
C CYS A 27 11.88 10.24 2.48
N GLU A 28 11.78 9.04 1.90
CA GLU A 28 11.33 7.82 2.60
C GLU A 28 12.24 7.52 3.77
N ALA A 29 13.56 7.46 3.54
CA ALA A 29 14.51 7.10 4.58
C ALA A 29 14.47 8.09 5.76
N SER A 30 14.37 9.39 5.46
CA SER A 30 14.28 10.43 6.49
C SER A 30 12.97 10.37 7.28
N VAL A 31 11.83 10.21 6.59
CA VAL A 31 10.52 10.16 7.25
C VAL A 31 10.37 8.87 8.05
N ARG A 32 10.85 7.73 7.53
CA ARG A 32 10.91 6.45 8.25
C ARG A 32 11.72 6.57 9.54
N ALA A 33 12.89 7.21 9.48
CA ALA A 33 13.73 7.44 10.65
C ALA A 33 13.06 8.36 11.69
N MET A 34 12.31 9.37 11.26
CA MET A 34 11.50 10.21 12.15
C MET A 34 10.39 9.39 12.82
N ARG A 35 9.68 8.54 12.06
CA ARG A 35 8.58 7.72 12.59
C ARG A 35 9.00 6.72 13.66
N GLN A 36 10.22 6.18 13.55
CA GLN A 36 10.80 5.33 14.59
C GLN A 36 10.99 6.05 15.94
N ARG A 37 11.00 7.39 15.96
CA ARG A 37 11.14 8.19 17.19
C ARG A 37 9.81 8.66 17.79
N GLY A 38 8.68 8.53 17.08
CA GLY A 38 7.37 8.99 17.58
C GLY A 38 6.30 9.15 16.51
N GLU A 39 5.17 9.75 16.88
CA GLU A 39 4.10 10.15 15.95
C GLU A 39 4.52 11.31 15.06
N LEU A 40 4.12 11.25 13.78
CA LEU A 40 4.41 12.28 12.80
C LEU A 40 3.13 12.95 12.36
N SER A 41 3.08 14.27 12.53
CA SER A 41 2.07 15.11 11.91
C SER A 41 2.32 15.21 10.38
N PRO A 42 1.26 15.34 9.56
CA PRO A 42 1.38 15.66 8.14
C PRO A 42 2.24 16.91 7.86
N GLU A 43 2.18 17.92 8.72
CA GLU A 43 2.97 19.15 8.58
C GLU A 43 4.47 18.89 8.75
N GLN A 44 4.83 18.01 9.70
CA GLN A 44 6.23 17.63 9.92
C GLN A 44 6.78 16.84 8.73
N ILE A 45 5.95 16.00 8.11
CA ILE A 45 6.29 15.28 6.87
C ILE A 45 6.53 16.29 5.75
N GLU A 46 5.64 17.26 5.56
CA GLU A 46 5.80 18.28 4.52
C GLU A 46 7.08 19.09 4.70
N GLN A 47 7.35 19.57 5.92
CA GLN A 47 8.57 20.31 6.22
C GLN A 47 9.82 19.47 5.92
N GLN A 48 9.82 18.19 6.30
CA GLN A 48 10.95 17.30 6.05
C GLN A 48 11.17 17.03 4.56
N VAL A 49 10.09 16.79 3.80
CA VAL A 49 10.15 16.57 2.35
C VAL A 49 10.69 17.82 1.64
N ARG A 50 10.14 19.00 1.94
CA ARG A 50 10.60 20.27 1.34
C ARG A 50 12.06 20.56 1.67
N LYS A 51 12.48 20.26 2.90
CA LYS A 51 13.89 20.40 3.33
C LYS A 51 14.82 19.54 2.47
N ILE A 52 14.51 18.25 2.29
CA ILE A 52 15.36 17.34 1.51
C ILE A 52 15.46 17.77 0.05
N ILE A 53 14.34 18.16 -0.56
CA ILE A 53 14.33 18.66 -1.94
C ILE A 53 15.21 19.90 -2.07
N ASN A 54 15.10 20.84 -1.14
CA ASN A 54 15.91 22.06 -1.13
C ASN A 54 17.40 21.75 -0.90
N ASP A 55 17.74 20.84 0.02
CA ASP A 55 19.12 20.42 0.27
C ASP A 55 19.76 19.84 -1.00
N ARG A 56 19.02 19.00 -1.75
CA ARG A 56 19.48 18.43 -3.04
C ARG A 56 19.64 19.50 -4.12
N LEU A 57 18.73 20.48 -4.16
CA LEU A 57 18.83 21.61 -5.07
C LEU A 57 20.06 22.47 -4.76
N GLN A 58 20.29 22.81 -3.49
CA GLN A 58 21.46 23.61 -3.06
C GLN A 58 22.79 22.90 -3.28
N GLN A 59 22.81 21.56 -3.19
CA GLN A 59 23.97 20.73 -3.50
C GLN A 59 24.21 20.58 -5.02
N GLY A 60 23.36 21.16 -5.86
CA GLY A 60 23.42 21.02 -7.32
C GLY A 60 23.20 19.59 -7.80
N GLN A 61 22.55 18.72 -7.02
CA GLN A 61 22.35 17.32 -7.42
C GLN A 61 21.41 17.20 -8.63
N LEU A 62 20.57 18.22 -8.86
CA LEU A 62 19.55 18.23 -9.90
C LEU A 62 19.99 18.98 -11.18
N ASP A 63 21.22 19.50 -11.24
CA ASP A 63 21.71 20.35 -12.34
C ASP A 63 21.67 19.69 -13.72
N ASN A 64 21.76 18.35 -13.76
CA ASN A 64 21.89 17.58 -15.00
C ASN A 64 20.57 16.91 -15.43
N CYS A 65 19.43 17.30 -14.85
CA CYS A 65 18.13 16.74 -15.20
C CYS A 65 17.10 17.84 -15.45
N ASP A 66 16.17 17.58 -16.37
CA ASP A 66 15.14 18.55 -16.79
C ASP A 66 13.96 18.61 -15.80
N LEU A 67 14.24 18.98 -14.55
CA LEU A 67 13.22 19.24 -13.53
C LEU A 67 13.04 20.74 -13.32
N THR A 68 11.82 21.22 -13.51
CA THR A 68 11.47 22.61 -13.21
C THR A 68 11.12 22.79 -11.74
N LEU A 69 11.19 24.02 -11.20
CA LEU A 69 10.71 24.31 -9.84
C LEU A 69 9.23 23.95 -9.65
N LYS A 70 8.42 24.04 -10.70
CA LYS A 70 7.02 23.60 -10.70
C LYS A 70 6.90 22.08 -10.55
N ASP A 71 7.79 21.33 -11.19
CA ASP A 71 7.86 19.88 -11.02
C ASP A 71 8.24 19.54 -9.59
N LEU A 72 9.23 20.23 -9.00
CA LEU A 72 9.65 20.00 -7.61
C LEU A 72 8.51 20.25 -6.61
N ASP A 73 7.70 21.30 -6.79
CA ASP A 73 6.53 21.54 -5.93
C ASP A 73 5.46 20.44 -6.12
N THR A 74 5.27 19.96 -7.34
CA THR A 74 4.35 18.85 -7.63
C THR A 74 4.84 17.54 -7.00
N ILE A 75 6.13 17.24 -7.12
CA ILE A 75 6.79 16.08 -6.50
C ILE A 75 6.64 16.16 -4.98
N ALA A 76 6.91 17.32 -4.37
CA ALA A 76 6.77 17.52 -2.93
C ALA A 76 5.35 17.20 -2.44
N ARG A 77 4.32 17.75 -3.10
CA ARG A 77 2.91 17.47 -2.76
C ARG A 77 2.56 15.99 -2.86
N VAL A 78 3.01 15.32 -3.92
CA VAL A 78 2.77 13.88 -4.12
C VAL A 78 3.47 13.06 -3.05
N PHE A 79 4.72 13.37 -2.73
CA PHE A 79 5.48 12.68 -1.69
C PHE A 79 4.83 12.82 -0.33
N VAL A 80 4.39 14.03 0.05
CA VAL A 80 3.65 14.23 1.31
C VAL A 80 2.40 13.36 1.35
N LYS A 81 1.58 13.37 0.30
CA LYS A 81 0.38 12.53 0.22
C LYS A 81 0.68 11.05 0.41
N VAL A 82 1.69 10.52 -0.29
CA VAL A 82 2.06 9.11 -0.23
C VAL A 82 2.63 8.75 1.14
N LEU A 83 3.59 9.53 1.65
CA LEU A 83 4.27 9.27 2.92
C LEU A 83 3.32 9.42 4.12
N SER A 84 2.40 10.38 4.09
CA SER A 84 1.34 10.49 5.09
C SER A 84 0.46 9.23 5.10
N GLY A 85 0.10 8.69 3.94
CA GLY A 85 -0.71 7.47 3.85
C GLY A 85 0.03 6.20 4.32
N VAL A 86 1.34 6.10 4.08
CA VAL A 86 2.13 4.93 4.47
C VAL A 86 2.42 4.91 5.98
N HIS A 87 2.61 6.08 6.61
CA HIS A 87 3.06 6.17 8.01
C HIS A 87 1.95 6.39 9.03
N HIS A 88 0.71 6.64 8.59
CA HIS A 88 -0.48 6.56 9.44
C HIS A 88 -1.03 5.13 9.37
N ALA A 89 -1.12 4.48 10.53
CA ALA A 89 -1.44 3.06 10.64
C ALA A 89 -2.77 2.73 9.94
N ARG A 90 -2.84 1.53 9.35
CA ARG A 90 -4.11 0.93 8.94
C ARG A 90 -5.04 0.95 10.15
N ILE A 91 -6.26 1.45 9.95
CA ILE A 91 -7.30 1.50 10.98
C ILE A 91 -7.60 0.07 11.41
N ASP A 92 -7.44 -0.23 12.70
CA ASP A 92 -7.94 -1.47 13.28
C ASP A 92 -9.47 -1.47 13.22
N TYR A 93 -10.04 -2.55 12.68
CA TYR A 93 -11.49 -2.70 12.61
C TYR A 93 -12.08 -2.59 14.02
N PRO A 94 -13.13 -1.78 14.22
CA PRO A 94 -13.79 -1.72 15.51
C PRO A 94 -14.29 -3.12 15.85
N ALA A 95 -13.67 -3.74 16.86
CA ALA A 95 -14.16 -5.00 17.40
C ALA A 95 -15.63 -4.80 17.77
N GLN A 96 -16.50 -5.66 17.23
CA GLN A 96 -17.93 -5.67 17.50
C GLN A 96 -18.15 -5.54 19.01
N GLN A 97 -18.66 -4.39 19.44
CA GLN A 97 -19.07 -4.23 20.83
C GLN A 97 -20.19 -5.25 21.05
N LYS A 98 -19.91 -6.30 21.83
CA LYS A 98 -20.95 -7.19 22.33
C LYS A 98 -21.99 -6.30 23.02
N PRO A 99 -23.28 -6.36 22.64
CA PRO A 99 -24.30 -5.64 23.36
C PRO A 99 -24.28 -6.16 24.80
N VAL A 100 -23.95 -5.27 25.73
CA VAL A 100 -24.21 -5.47 27.15
C VAL A 100 -25.72 -5.44 27.35
N SER A 101 -26.37 -6.59 27.22
CA SER A 101 -27.76 -6.75 27.67
C SER A 101 -27.75 -6.86 29.20
N GLY A 102 -28.27 -5.81 29.83
CA GLY A 102 -28.35 -5.64 31.27
C GLY A 102 -29.21 -6.70 31.98
N ALA A 103 -28.94 -6.77 33.28
CA ALA A 103 -29.61 -7.61 34.25
C ALA A 103 -31.14 -7.42 34.28
N GLY A 104 -31.86 -8.54 34.30
CA GLY A 104 -33.28 -8.68 34.63
C GLY A 104 -33.56 -10.16 34.94
N GLN A 105 -34.05 -10.42 36.15
CA GLN A 105 -34.06 -11.70 36.87
C GLN A 105 -35.08 -12.73 36.34
N ALA A 106 -34.75 -14.04 36.41
CA ALA A 106 -35.67 -15.11 36.90
C ALA A 106 -35.00 -16.52 36.96
N GLN A 107 -34.89 -17.02 38.19
CA GLN A 107 -35.25 -18.36 38.69
C GLN A 107 -34.45 -19.65 38.34
N GLU A 108 -34.12 -20.37 39.43
CA GLU A 108 -33.46 -21.67 39.54
C GLU A 108 -34.33 -22.86 39.07
N GLY A 109 -33.68 -23.91 38.58
CA GLY A 109 -34.27 -25.24 38.38
C GLY A 109 -33.30 -26.24 37.75
N ALA A 110 -32.89 -27.24 38.53
CA ALA A 110 -31.95 -28.31 38.18
C ALA A 110 -32.54 -29.37 37.23
N GLY A 111 -31.70 -30.01 36.40
CA GLY A 111 -32.06 -31.18 35.58
C GLY A 111 -30.90 -31.66 34.71
N GLN A 112 -30.72 -32.97 34.62
CA GLN A 112 -29.51 -33.74 34.27
C GLN A 112 -29.19 -33.87 32.77
N GLU A 113 -27.95 -34.34 32.53
CA GLU A 113 -27.40 -35.09 31.38
C GLU A 113 -28.34 -35.39 30.21
N GLU A 114 -27.86 -35.14 28.98
CA GLU A 114 -27.48 -36.20 28.05
C GLU A 114 -26.82 -35.60 26.79
N ALA A 115 -25.65 -36.12 26.45
CA ALA A 115 -25.05 -35.98 25.13
C ALA A 115 -25.69 -36.98 24.16
N PRO A 116 -25.64 -36.71 22.85
CA PRO A 116 -25.39 -37.81 21.94
C PRO A 116 -24.21 -37.51 20.99
N GLU A 117 -23.29 -38.47 20.99
CA GLU A 117 -22.43 -38.81 19.85
C GLU A 117 -23.21 -39.75 18.91
N GLY A 118 -22.79 -39.81 17.64
CA GLY A 118 -23.29 -40.73 16.59
C GLY A 118 -23.73 -39.95 15.36
N GLU A 119 -22.89 -39.72 14.35
CA GLU A 119 -22.41 -40.64 13.29
C GLU A 119 -23.47 -41.00 12.23
N ASP A 120 -22.96 -41.10 11.00
CA ASP A 120 -23.53 -41.61 9.76
C ASP A 120 -24.36 -40.69 8.85
N GLY A 121 -23.88 -40.60 7.60
CA GLY A 121 -24.61 -40.03 6.48
C GLY A 121 -23.72 -39.48 5.37
N ALA A 122 -22.88 -40.32 4.77
CA ALA A 122 -22.37 -40.07 3.42
C ALA A 122 -23.53 -40.11 2.39
N GLU A 123 -23.21 -39.76 1.14
CA GLU A 123 -24.04 -39.90 -0.09
C GLU A 123 -25.06 -38.76 -0.33
N GLU A 124 -25.22 -38.13 -1.51
CA GLU A 124 -24.78 -38.42 -2.88
C GLU A 124 -24.58 -37.12 -3.69
N ALA A 125 -23.73 -37.22 -4.71
CA ALA A 125 -23.65 -36.28 -5.82
C ALA A 125 -24.84 -36.50 -6.77
N GLU A 126 -25.51 -35.43 -7.18
CA GLU A 126 -26.39 -35.43 -8.36
C GLU A 126 -25.91 -34.34 -9.32
N THR A 127 -25.17 -34.81 -10.32
CA THR A 127 -24.90 -34.15 -11.59
C THR A 127 -26.16 -34.17 -12.44
N ASN A 128 -26.53 -33.05 -13.06
CA ASN A 128 -27.25 -32.94 -14.34
C ASN A 128 -27.08 -31.47 -14.80
N GLY A 129 -26.48 -31.11 -15.94
CA GLY A 129 -26.24 -31.84 -17.18
C GLY A 129 -27.44 -31.71 -18.11
N ASP A 130 -27.47 -30.67 -18.97
CA ASP A 130 -28.08 -30.63 -20.33
C ASP A 130 -27.84 -29.23 -20.93
N LEU A 131 -26.84 -29.04 -21.79
CA LEU A 131 -26.84 -29.19 -23.26
C LEU A 131 -27.54 -28.05 -24.02
N GLY A 132 -26.79 -27.48 -24.96
CA GLY A 132 -27.22 -26.43 -25.88
C GLY A 132 -26.13 -26.05 -26.86
N GLU A 133 -25.49 -27.07 -27.44
CA GLU A 133 -24.59 -27.01 -28.59
C GLU A 133 -25.28 -26.32 -29.79
N GLN A 134 -24.57 -25.46 -30.51
CA GLN A 134 -24.42 -25.59 -31.97
C GLN A 134 -23.35 -24.64 -32.53
N ARG A 135 -22.25 -25.27 -32.93
CA ARG A 135 -21.20 -24.79 -33.83
C ARG A 135 -21.74 -24.60 -35.26
N ALA A 136 -21.08 -23.76 -36.05
CA ALA A 136 -20.23 -24.19 -37.20
C ALA A 136 -20.24 -23.22 -38.40
N GLY A 137 -19.09 -23.19 -39.09
CA GLY A 137 -18.83 -22.58 -40.40
C GLY A 137 -17.73 -21.52 -40.29
N ASP A 138 -16.44 -21.80 -40.38
CA ASP A 138 -15.65 -22.49 -41.44
C ASP A 138 -15.76 -21.88 -42.84
N GLY A 139 -14.60 -21.68 -43.46
CA GLY A 139 -14.38 -21.08 -44.79
C GLY A 139 -13.48 -19.85 -44.68
N GLY A 140 -12.18 -19.85 -44.96
CA GLY A 140 -11.44 -20.64 -45.96
C GLY A 140 -10.93 -19.68 -47.03
N ALA A 141 -9.60 -19.50 -47.07
CA ALA A 141 -8.71 -19.10 -48.16
C ALA A 141 -9.23 -18.22 -49.34
N ASP A 142 -8.44 -17.23 -49.78
CA ASP A 142 -7.58 -17.36 -50.97
C ASP A 142 -6.77 -16.07 -51.22
N ARG A 143 -5.92 -16.10 -52.25
CA ARG A 143 -4.61 -15.47 -52.41
C ARG A 143 -4.65 -14.10 -53.11
N GLY A 144 -3.55 -13.37 -52.97
CA GLY A 144 -2.79 -12.85 -54.11
C GLY A 144 -3.22 -11.52 -54.73
N ALA A 145 -2.33 -10.53 -54.63
CA ALA A 145 -1.83 -9.69 -55.73
C ALA A 145 -0.64 -8.86 -55.23
#